data_AF-A0A966F9Z0-F1
#
_entry.id   AF-A0A966F9Z0-F1
#
_cell.length_a   1.000
_cell.length_b   1.000
_cell.length_c   1.000
_cell.angle_alpha   90.00
_cell.angle_beta   90.00
_cell.angle_gamma   90.00
#
_symmetry.space_group_name_H-M   'P 1'
#
loop_
_entity.id
_entity.type
_entity.pdbx_description
1 polymer ?
#
loop_
_entity_poly.entity_id
_entity_poly.type
_entity_poly.pdbx_seq_one_letter_code
_entity_poly.pdbx_strand_id
1 'polypeptide(L)'
;VRVRDNFGPFTVPASSVFCMGDNRDNSYDSRFWGPVPRDYFKGRALIVYWSYQAPPNSHEWRGWWDRIQQLAGVAIHFVTKTRWDRTFALVH
;
A
#
# COMPACT_ATOMS: atom_id res chain seq x y z
N VAL A 1 0.00 -21.38 -17.77
CA VAL A 1 0.56 -20.05 -18.08
C VAL A 1 0.01 -19.05 -17.07
N ARG A 2 0.85 -18.38 -16.28
CA ARG A 2 0.35 -17.37 -15.33
C ARG A 2 -0.06 -16.13 -16.12
N VAL A 3 -1.31 -15.69 -15.97
CA VAL A 3 -1.83 -14.45 -16.58
C VAL A 3 -0.90 -13.27 -16.30
N ARG A 4 -0.28 -13.23 -15.11
CA ARG A 4 0.73 -12.25 -14.68
C ARG A 4 1.92 -12.11 -15.65
N ASP A 5 2.47 -13.24 -16.11
CA ASP A 5 3.74 -13.27 -16.86
C ASP A 5 3.53 -13.10 -18.37
N ASN A 6 2.28 -13.26 -18.85
CA ASN A 6 1.92 -13.22 -20.26
C ASN A 6 0.66 -12.36 -20.51
N PHE A 7 0.52 -11.24 -19.77
CA PHE A 7 -0.61 -10.34 -19.95
C PHE A 7 -0.41 -9.48 -21.21
N GLY A 8 -1.36 -9.55 -22.15
CA GLY A 8 -1.49 -8.60 -23.26
C GLY A 8 -1.51 -9.24 -24.64
N PRO A 9 -1.64 -8.40 -25.69
CA PRO A 9 -1.85 -6.94 -25.64
C PRO A 9 -3.28 -6.57 -25.19
N PHE A 10 -3.42 -5.45 -24.47
CA PHE A 10 -4.71 -4.93 -23.99
C PHE A 10 -4.83 -3.43 -24.26
N THR A 11 -5.89 -3.02 -24.96
CA THR A 11 -6.20 -1.62 -25.21
C THR A 11 -7.11 -1.10 -24.10
N VAL A 12 -6.65 -0.08 -23.37
CA VAL A 12 -7.44 0.53 -22.29
C VAL A 12 -8.62 1.31 -22.89
N PRO A 13 -9.86 1.06 -22.45
CA PRO A 13 -11.02 1.82 -22.89
C PRO A 13 -10.89 3.31 -22.57
N ALA A 14 -11.60 4.15 -23.34
CA ALA A 14 -11.72 5.56 -23.03
C ALA A 14 -12.23 5.78 -21.60
N SER A 15 -11.88 6.92 -21.00
CA SER A 15 -12.26 7.29 -19.62
C SER A 15 -11.87 6.29 -18.52
N SER A 16 -10.94 5.38 -18.79
CA SER A 16 -10.45 4.41 -17.82
C SER A 16 -8.92 4.44 -17.70
N VAL A 17 -8.39 3.84 -16.63
CA VAL A 17 -6.97 3.72 -16.33
C VAL A 17 -6.64 2.28 -16.02
N PHE A 18 -5.55 1.77 -16.59
CA PHE A 18 -5.02 0.45 -16.24
C PHE A 18 -4.02 0.61 -15.09
N CYS A 19 -4.39 0.12 -13.90
CA CYS A 19 -3.59 0.26 -12.69
C CYS A 19 -2.71 -0.97 -12.49
N MET A 20 -1.44 -0.74 -12.18
CA MET A 20 -0.50 -1.80 -11.81
C MET A 20 0.20 -1.46 -10.51
N GLY A 21 0.37 -2.45 -9.64
CA GLY A 21 1.19 -2.28 -8.45
C GLY A 21 2.68 -2.41 -8.76
N ASP A 22 3.52 -1.74 -7.99
CA ASP A 22 4.98 -1.83 -8.13
C ASP A 22 5.50 -3.21 -7.73
N ASN A 23 4.91 -3.83 -6.72
CA ASN A 23 5.20 -5.21 -6.34
C ASN A 23 4.43 -6.19 -7.24
N ARG A 24 4.92 -6.35 -8.48
CA ARG A 24 4.24 -7.05 -9.58
C ARG A 24 3.79 -8.46 -9.27
N ASP A 25 4.57 -9.17 -8.46
CA ASP A 25 4.32 -10.56 -8.10
C ASP A 25 3.30 -10.71 -6.98
N ASN A 26 3.11 -9.67 -6.19
CA ASN A 26 2.20 -9.64 -5.04
C ASN A 26 1.19 -8.49 -5.16
N SER A 27 0.71 -8.22 -6.38
CA SER A 27 -0.29 -7.20 -6.65
C SER A 27 -1.47 -7.82 -7.36
N TYR A 28 -2.64 -7.69 -6.74
CA TYR A 28 -3.93 -7.99 -7.37
C TYR A 28 -4.44 -6.70 -8.02
N ASP A 29 -4.04 -6.48 -9.27
CA ASP A 29 -4.26 -5.23 -10.01
C ASP A 29 -5.08 -5.43 -11.31
N SER A 30 -5.09 -4.44 -12.21
CA SER A 30 -5.93 -4.44 -13.42
C SER A 30 -5.69 -5.64 -14.34
N ARG A 31 -4.58 -6.38 -14.19
CA ARG A 31 -4.35 -7.66 -14.89
C ARG A 31 -5.37 -8.74 -14.50
N PHE A 32 -6.00 -8.62 -13.34
CA PHE A 32 -6.95 -9.60 -12.81
C PHE A 32 -8.40 -9.09 -12.81
N TRP A 33 -8.62 -7.82 -12.48
CA TRP A 33 -9.97 -7.25 -12.34
C TRP A 33 -10.32 -6.16 -13.38
N GLY A 34 -9.44 -5.89 -14.35
CA GLY A 34 -9.71 -4.96 -15.45
C GLY A 34 -9.34 -3.49 -15.16
N PRO A 35 -9.57 -2.56 -16.09
CA PRO A 35 -9.25 -1.14 -15.91
C PRO A 35 -10.26 -0.43 -14.98
N VAL A 36 -9.81 0.62 -14.28
CA VAL A 36 -10.63 1.43 -13.37
C VAL A 36 -11.21 2.65 -14.11
N PRO A 37 -12.51 2.97 -13.99
CA PRO A 37 -13.07 4.23 -14.46
C PRO A 37 -12.40 5.43 -13.81
N ARG A 38 -12.11 6.49 -14.58
CA ARG A 38 -11.47 7.72 -14.09
C ARG A 38 -12.23 8.40 -12.96
N ASP A 39 -13.55 8.27 -12.94
CA ASP A 39 -14.41 8.90 -11.93
C ASP A 39 -14.21 8.32 -10.52
N TYR A 40 -13.58 7.15 -10.40
CA TYR A 40 -13.27 6.55 -9.10
C TYR A 40 -11.98 7.13 -8.48
N PHE A 41 -11.21 7.92 -9.24
CA PHE A 41 -9.97 8.50 -8.76
C PHE A 41 -10.23 9.72 -7.88
N LYS A 42 -9.87 9.62 -6.61
CA LYS A 42 -9.97 10.72 -5.66
C LYS A 42 -8.81 11.72 -5.78
N GLY A 43 -7.64 11.27 -6.20
CA GLY A 43 -6.44 12.09 -6.28
C GLY A 43 -5.16 11.27 -6.40
N ARG A 44 -4.02 11.95 -6.32
CA ARG A 44 -2.68 11.35 -6.33
C ARG A 44 -2.12 11.30 -4.91
N ALA A 45 -1.41 10.23 -4.56
CA ALA A 45 -0.63 10.19 -3.33
C ALA A 45 0.53 11.18 -3.46
N LEU A 46 0.66 12.11 -2.50
CA LEU A 46 1.65 13.19 -2.55
C LEU A 46 2.77 13.03 -1.53
N ILE A 47 2.44 12.63 -0.29
CA ILE A 47 3.38 12.63 0.82
C ILE A 47 3.17 11.37 1.66
N VAL A 48 4.27 10.76 2.11
CA VAL A 48 4.24 9.76 3.17
C VAL A 48 4.19 10.48 4.52
N TYR A 49 2.99 10.64 5.09
CA TYR A 49 2.81 11.39 6.34
C TYR A 49 3.61 10.81 7.52
N TRP A 50 3.65 9.47 7.64
CA TRP A 50 4.41 8.79 8.69
C TRP A 50 4.73 7.35 8.28
N SER A 51 5.92 6.89 8.64
CA SER A 51 6.37 5.51 8.38
C SER A 51 7.02 4.93 9.64
N TYR A 52 6.48 3.79 10.12
CA TYR A 52 6.92 3.12 11.34
C TYR A 52 7.26 1.65 11.07
N GLN A 53 8.37 1.18 11.63
CA GLN A 53 8.77 -0.24 11.54
C GLN A 53 8.03 -1.08 12.58
N ALA A 54 6.83 -1.51 12.22
CA ALA A 54 6.04 -2.39 13.07
C ALA A 54 6.58 -3.83 13.11
N PRO A 55 6.45 -4.54 14.24
CA PRO A 55 6.74 -5.97 14.31
C PRO A 55 5.77 -6.77 13.42
N PRO A 56 6.15 -8.00 13.01
CA PRO A 56 5.26 -8.89 12.28
C PRO A 56 3.92 -9.06 13.00
N ASN A 57 2.84 -9.20 12.22
CA ASN A 57 1.49 -9.46 12.73
C ASN A 57 0.87 -8.35 13.59
N SER A 58 1.44 -7.14 13.61
CA SER A 58 0.86 -5.99 14.35
C SER A 58 -0.52 -5.54 13.84
N HIS A 59 -0.95 -6.04 12.68
CA HIS A 59 -2.27 -5.79 12.12
C HIS A 59 -3.35 -6.72 12.70
N GLU A 60 -2.96 -7.87 13.25
CA GLU A 60 -3.89 -8.80 13.88
C GLU A 60 -4.42 -8.22 15.19
N TRP A 61 -5.72 -8.35 15.43
CA TRP A 61 -6.33 -7.98 16.71
C TRP A 61 -6.39 -9.22 17.59
N ARG A 62 -5.61 -9.25 18.67
CA ARG A 62 -5.56 -10.39 19.61
C ARG A 62 -6.19 -10.09 20.98
N GLY A 63 -6.91 -8.99 21.07
CA GLY A 63 -7.57 -8.53 22.29
C GLY A 63 -7.13 -7.12 22.72
N TRP A 64 -7.79 -6.62 23.76
CA TRP A 64 -7.56 -5.27 24.30
C TRP A 64 -6.15 -5.08 24.89
N TRP A 65 -5.65 -6.06 25.64
CA TRP A 65 -4.31 -5.98 26.25
C TRP A 65 -3.18 -5.93 25.22
N ASP A 66 -3.33 -6.68 24.14
CA ASP A 66 -2.40 -6.66 23.01
C ASP A 66 -2.36 -5.26 22.35
N ARG A 67 -3.51 -4.58 22.23
CA ARG A 67 -3.55 -3.19 21.72
C ARG A 67 -2.85 -2.20 22.65
N ILE A 68 -3.02 -2.32 23.96
CA ILE A 68 -2.30 -1.47 24.92
C ILE A 68 -0.78 -1.68 24.78
N GLN A 69 -0.33 -2.93 24.72
CA GLN A 69 1.09 -3.25 24.57
C GLN A 69 1.65 -2.74 23.23
N GLN A 70 0.90 -2.84 22.15
CA GLN A 70 1.27 -2.27 20.85
C GLN A 70 1.42 -0.74 20.92
N LEU A 71 0.46 -0.04 21.53
CA LEU A 71 0.52 1.42 21.67
C LEU A 71 1.67 1.86 22.57
N ALA A 72 1.87 1.18 23.71
CA ALA A 72 3.02 1.44 24.58
C ALA A 72 4.34 1.19 23.84
N GLY A 73 4.43 0.11 23.06
CA GLY A 73 5.60 -0.19 22.24
C GLY A 73 5.87 0.87 21.17
N VAL A 74 4.83 1.40 20.52
CA VAL A 74 4.95 2.53 19.59
C VAL A 74 5.43 3.78 20.31
N ALA A 75 4.91 4.08 21.51
CA ALA A 75 5.34 5.26 22.27
C ALA A 75 6.81 5.16 22.71
N ILE A 76 7.21 4.01 23.27
CA ILE A 76 8.58 3.77 23.74
C ILE A 76 9.59 3.80 22.58
N HIS A 77 9.23 3.19 21.44
CA HIS A 77 10.10 3.10 20.27
C HIS A 77 9.79 4.14 19.19
N PHE A 78 9.03 5.18 19.53
CA PHE A 78 8.55 6.18 18.57
C PHE A 78 9.72 6.74 17.76
N VAL A 79 10.79 7.17 18.44
CA VAL A 79 11.93 7.80 17.78
C VAL A 79 12.79 6.78 17.05
N THR A 80 13.01 5.60 17.63
CA THR A 80 13.97 4.62 17.11
C THR A 80 13.43 3.78 15.96
N LYS A 81 12.11 3.56 15.91
CA LYS A 81 11.47 2.75 14.86
C LYS A 81 10.71 3.59 13.83
N THR A 82 10.61 4.91 14.01
CA THR A 82 10.15 5.80 12.95
C THR A 82 11.22 5.87 11.85
N ARG A 83 10.79 5.66 10.61
CA ARG A 83 11.61 5.79 9.41
C ARG A 83 11.58 7.25 8.96
N TRP A 84 12.46 8.04 9.57
CA TRP A 84 12.53 9.49 9.35
C TRP A 84 12.86 9.85 7.90
N ASP A 85 13.66 9.03 7.23
CA ASP A 85 14.02 9.14 5.81
C ASP A 85 12.81 9.10 4.87
N ARG A 86 11.73 8.44 5.27
CA ARG A 86 10.50 8.31 4.48
C ARG A 86 9.40 9.25 4.96
N THR A 87 9.51 9.77 6.18
CA THR A 87 8.46 10.59 6.79
C THR A 87 8.52 11.98 6.19
N PHE A 88 7.39 12.48 5.71
CA PHE A 88 7.24 13.68 4.87
C PHE A 88 7.95 13.61 3.50
N ALA A 89 8.39 12.43 3.06
CA ALA A 89 8.92 12.26 1.72
C ALA A 89 7.81 12.49 0.68
N LEU A 90 8.12 13.28 -0.35
CA LEU A 90 7.25 13.47 -1.51
C LEU A 90 7.26 12.20 -2.37
N VAL A 91 6.06 11.77 -2.76
CA VAL A 91 5.85 10.69 -3.71
C VAL A 91 5.94 11.32 -5.11
N HIS A 92 6.99 10.95 -5.83
CA HIS A 92 7.27 11.39 -7.20
C HIS A 92 6.84 10.36 -8.23
#